data_AF-A0A6A2F7Z9-F1
#
_entry.id   AF-A0A6A2F7Z9-F1
#
_cell.length_a   1.000
_cell.length_b   1.000
_cell.length_c   1.000
_cell.angle_alpha   90.00
_cell.angle_beta   90.00
_cell.angle_gamma   90.00
#
_symmetry.space_group_name_H-M   'P 1'
#
loop_
_entity.id
_entity.type
_entity.pdbx_description
1 polymer ?
#
loop_
_entity_poly.entity_id
_entity_poly.type
_entity_poly.pdbx_seq_one_letter_code
_entity_poly.pdbx_strand_id
1 'polypeptide(L)'
;MKEYRYFTKTFTRSAGTATGTYTEQIVFPNGYQIVEGCNLYEITTGSSSYYRVGLKTEGGVYIQELTHKNDWICSTAVNPSERYKPLNINSNSVYTLEVFFPENLSGTPLTFDLAFIISKEF
;
A
#
# COMPACT_ATOMS: atom_id res chain seq x y z
N MET A 1 16.47 -20.80 -9.79
CA MET A 1 16.13 -20.78 -8.34
C MET A 1 15.53 -19.41 -8.05
N LYS A 2 14.52 -19.29 -7.16
CA LYS A 2 13.87 -17.99 -6.87
C LYS A 2 14.27 -17.46 -5.50
N GLU A 3 14.75 -16.23 -5.43
CA GLU A 3 15.05 -15.51 -4.18
C GLU A 3 13.92 -14.53 -3.88
N TYR A 4 13.50 -14.47 -2.61
CA TYR A 4 12.45 -13.57 -2.12
C TYR A 4 13.02 -12.57 -1.11
N ARG A 5 12.47 -11.36 -1.12
CA ARG A 5 12.76 -10.31 -0.14
C ARG A 5 11.52 -9.49 0.18
N TYR A 6 11.48 -8.92 1.38
CA TYR A 6 10.50 -7.91 1.74
C TYR A 6 11.03 -6.50 1.45
N PHE A 7 10.16 -5.66 0.87
CA PHE A 7 10.37 -4.24 0.69
C PHE A 7 9.19 -3.48 1.32
N THR A 8 9.46 -2.50 2.17
CA THR A 8 8.41 -1.77 2.88
C THR A 8 8.37 -0.31 2.43
N LYS A 9 7.18 0.17 2.10
CA LYS A 9 6.89 1.60 1.94
C LYS A 9 5.99 2.07 3.08
N THR A 10 6.49 3.00 3.88
CA THR A 10 5.71 3.69 4.90
C THR A 10 4.97 4.87 4.28
N PHE A 11 3.70 5.04 4.66
CA PHE A 11 2.88 6.19 4.35
C PHE A 11 2.49 6.88 5.66
N THR A 12 2.74 8.19 5.75
CA THR A 12 2.41 9.00 6.93
C THR A 12 1.73 10.28 6.50
N ARG A 13 0.63 10.63 7.19
CA ARG A 13 -0.01 11.95 7.10
C ARG A 13 -0.22 12.51 8.49
N SER A 14 0.08 13.79 8.66
CA SER A 14 -0.07 14.48 9.94
C SER A 14 -1.54 14.61 10.35
N ALA A 15 -1.78 14.77 11.64
CA ALA A 15 -3.08 15.23 12.13
C ALA A 15 -3.47 16.56 11.44
N GLY A 16 -4.77 16.76 11.20
CA GLY A 16 -5.28 17.94 10.50
C GLY A 16 -5.14 17.89 8.98
N THR A 17 -4.64 16.78 8.40
CA THR A 17 -4.69 16.57 6.95
C THR A 17 -6.14 16.64 6.47
N ALA A 18 -6.39 17.43 5.44
CA ALA A 18 -7.73 17.66 4.90
C ALA A 18 -8.28 16.43 4.17
N THR A 19 -9.60 16.39 3.99
CA THR A 19 -10.26 15.51 3.01
C THR A 19 -9.61 15.69 1.63
N GLY A 20 -9.34 14.56 0.95
CA GLY A 20 -8.76 14.58 -0.38
C GLY A 20 -8.00 13.31 -0.75
N THR A 21 -7.45 13.32 -1.97
CA THR A 21 -6.61 12.25 -2.49
C THR A 21 -5.14 12.65 -2.39
N TYR A 22 -4.34 11.73 -1.87
CA TYR A 22 -2.90 11.90 -1.68
C TYR A 22 -2.18 10.76 -2.37
N THR A 23 -1.08 11.08 -3.05
CA THR A 23 -0.29 10.10 -3.79
C THR A 23 1.15 10.05 -3.29
N GLU A 24 1.75 8.86 -3.36
CA GLU A 24 3.15 8.63 -3.04
C GLU A 24 3.77 7.73 -4.10
N GLN A 25 4.96 8.10 -4.57
CA GLN A 25 5.71 7.26 -5.50
C GLN A 25 6.35 6.09 -4.76
N ILE A 26 6.29 4.90 -5.37
CA ILE A 26 6.97 3.68 -4.95
C ILE A 26 7.99 3.32 -6.02
N VAL A 27 9.25 3.30 -5.61
CA VAL A 27 10.38 2.84 -6.41
C VAL A 27 10.95 1.62 -5.72
N PHE A 28 10.84 0.47 -6.37
CA PHE A 28 11.35 -0.79 -5.85
C PHE A 28 12.87 -0.89 -6.04
N PRO A 29 13.56 -1.70 -5.21
CA PRO A 29 15.01 -1.85 -5.32
C PRO A 29 15.41 -2.58 -6.60
N ASN A 30 16.50 -2.13 -7.20
CA ASN A 30 17.10 -2.76 -8.37
C ASN A 30 17.57 -4.19 -8.07
N GLY A 31 17.61 -5.04 -9.10
CA GLY A 31 18.07 -6.42 -9.00
C GLY A 31 16.98 -7.43 -8.63
N TYR A 32 15.74 -6.96 -8.43
CA TYR A 32 14.54 -7.79 -8.41
C TYR A 32 13.78 -7.63 -9.72
N GLN A 33 12.99 -8.62 -10.10
CA GLN A 33 12.25 -8.64 -11.36
C GLN A 33 10.74 -8.49 -11.15
N ILE A 34 10.21 -9.10 -10.09
CA ILE A 34 8.78 -9.24 -9.87
C ILE A 34 8.41 -8.76 -8.46
N VAL A 35 7.28 -8.06 -8.36
CA VAL A 35 6.55 -7.81 -7.12
C VAL A 35 5.38 -8.79 -7.09
N GLU A 36 5.46 -9.79 -6.20
CA GLU A 36 4.47 -10.87 -6.08
C GLU A 36 3.15 -10.34 -5.53
N GLY A 37 3.25 -9.42 -4.57
CA GLY A 37 2.10 -8.86 -3.88
C GLY A 37 2.49 -8.07 -2.64
N CYS A 38 1.49 -7.62 -1.88
CA CYS A 38 1.71 -6.83 -0.68
C CYS A 38 0.67 -7.04 0.41
N ASN A 39 1.03 -6.57 1.60
CA ASN A 39 0.22 -6.53 2.82
C ASN A 39 0.25 -5.12 3.42
N LEU A 40 -0.86 -4.68 4.02
CA LEU A 40 -0.92 -3.41 4.76
C LEU A 40 -0.93 -3.65 6.26
N TYR A 41 -0.05 -2.94 6.98
CA TYR A 41 0.05 -2.95 8.43
C TYR A 41 -0.20 -1.53 8.97
N GLU A 42 -1.34 -1.34 9.64
CA GLU A 42 -1.67 -0.06 10.26
C GLU A 42 -0.85 0.12 11.55
N ILE A 43 -0.07 1.20 11.63
CA ILE A 43 0.76 1.55 12.80
C ILE A 43 -0.03 2.51 13.69
N THR A 44 -0.61 3.55 13.09
CA THR A 44 -1.54 4.47 13.75
C THR A 44 -2.73 4.76 12.85
N THR A 45 -3.93 4.75 13.42
CA THR A 45 -5.18 4.91 12.66
C THR A 45 -5.45 6.36 12.27
N GLY A 46 -4.73 7.33 12.86
CA GLY A 46 -5.08 8.76 12.78
C GLY A 46 -6.48 9.07 13.29
N SER A 47 -7.03 8.19 14.14
CA SER A 47 -8.45 8.15 14.54
C SER A 47 -9.43 8.07 13.36
N SER A 48 -8.96 7.68 12.17
CA SER A 48 -9.80 7.50 10.99
C SER A 48 -10.36 6.08 10.96
N SER A 49 -11.68 6.00 11.04
CA SER A 49 -12.42 4.75 10.83
C SER A 49 -12.46 4.36 9.35
N TYR A 50 -12.22 5.32 8.44
CA TYR A 50 -12.40 5.16 7.01
C TYR A 50 -11.33 5.93 6.23
N TYR A 51 -10.56 5.19 5.44
CA TYR A 51 -9.83 5.73 4.29
C TYR A 51 -9.81 4.67 3.19
N ARG A 52 -9.45 5.07 1.99
CA ARG A 52 -9.28 4.14 0.86
C ARG A 52 -7.83 4.09 0.41
N VAL A 53 -7.41 2.92 -0.04
CA VAL A 53 -6.05 2.65 -0.54
C VAL A 53 -6.15 2.00 -1.91
N GLY A 54 -5.31 2.45 -2.84
CA GLY A 54 -5.19 1.91 -4.18
C GLY A 54 -3.75 1.95 -4.66
N LEU A 55 -3.45 1.14 -5.67
CA LEU A 55 -2.13 1.12 -6.31
C LEU A 55 -2.30 1.27 -7.83
N LYS A 56 -1.58 2.23 -8.41
CA LYS A 56 -1.60 2.52 -9.86
C LYS A 56 -0.22 2.34 -10.47
N THR A 57 -0.20 2.08 -11.76
CA THR A 57 0.99 2.31 -12.59
C THR A 57 1.28 3.81 -12.69
N GLU A 58 2.48 4.17 -13.12
CA GLU A 58 2.84 5.56 -13.45
C GLU A 58 1.88 6.20 -14.48
N GLY A 59 1.35 5.40 -15.41
CA GLY A 59 0.35 5.83 -16.40
C GLY A 59 -1.08 6.01 -15.85
N GLY A 60 -1.30 5.81 -14.54
CA GLY A 60 -2.60 6.02 -13.88
C GLY A 60 -3.56 4.84 -13.94
N VAL A 61 -3.15 3.69 -14.48
CA VAL A 61 -3.97 2.47 -14.53
C VAL A 61 -3.92 1.77 -13.18
N TYR A 62 -5.07 1.39 -12.62
CA TYR A 62 -5.12 0.64 -11.37
C TYR A 62 -4.58 -0.79 -11.54
N ILE A 63 -3.67 -1.15 -10.64
CA ILE A 63 -3.24 -2.53 -10.40
C ILE A 63 -4.10 -3.12 -9.28
N GLN A 64 -4.39 -2.29 -8.28
CA GLN A 64 -5.36 -2.56 -7.23
C GLN A 64 -6.24 -1.32 -7.10
N GLU A 65 -7.55 -1.52 -7.27
CA GLU A 65 -8.54 -0.48 -7.19
C GLU A 65 -8.50 0.26 -5.85
N LEU A 66 -8.96 1.51 -5.85
CA LEU A 66 -9.07 2.33 -4.64
C LEU A 66 -10.22 1.83 -3.76
N THR A 67 -9.92 0.95 -2.81
CA THR A 67 -10.90 0.26 -1.96
C THR A 67 -10.72 0.60 -0.49
N HIS A 68 -11.64 0.15 0.36
CA HIS A 68 -11.64 0.51 1.77
C HIS A 68 -10.42 -0.06 2.51
N LYS A 69 -9.89 0.64 3.51
CA LYS A 69 -8.70 0.20 4.27
C LYS A 69 -8.81 -1.24 4.81
N ASN A 70 -10.01 -1.67 5.21
CA ASN A 70 -10.23 -3.01 5.76
C ASN A 70 -9.99 -4.13 4.73
N ASP A 71 -10.07 -3.81 3.44
CA ASP A 71 -9.75 -4.75 2.37
C ASP A 71 -8.24 -5.04 2.30
N TRP A 72 -7.41 -4.22 2.96
CA TRP A 72 -5.94 -4.28 2.90
C TRP A 72 -5.29 -4.71 4.23
N ILE A 73 -5.90 -4.38 5.38
CA ILE A 73 -5.26 -4.52 6.71
C ILE A 73 -5.19 -5.97 7.19
N CYS A 74 -3.98 -6.46 7.50
CA CYS A 74 -3.67 -7.82 7.99
C CYS A 74 -4.33 -8.26 9.32
N SER A 75 -5.03 -7.42 10.08
CA SER A 75 -5.55 -7.73 11.44
C SER A 75 -7.08 -7.65 11.63
N THR A 76 -7.86 -7.37 10.59
CA THR A 76 -9.34 -7.32 10.65
C THR A 76 -10.00 -8.71 10.70
N ALA A 77 -11.32 -8.80 10.90
CA ALA A 77 -12.06 -10.09 10.92
C ALA A 77 -12.32 -10.67 9.52
N VAL A 78 -11.30 -10.70 8.66
CA VAL A 78 -11.31 -11.29 7.30
C VAL A 78 -10.43 -12.57 7.32
N ASN A 79 -10.22 -13.31 6.24
CA ASN A 79 -9.16 -14.32 6.20
C ASN A 79 -7.79 -13.67 5.87
N PRO A 80 -6.67 -13.97 6.56
CA PRO A 80 -5.35 -13.44 6.21
C PRO A 80 -4.93 -13.63 4.75
N SER A 81 -5.35 -14.71 4.09
CA SER A 81 -5.06 -14.95 2.66
C SER A 81 -5.78 -14.00 1.71
N GLU A 82 -6.89 -13.39 2.13
CA GLU A 82 -7.70 -12.47 1.32
C GLU A 82 -7.23 -11.01 1.43
N ARG A 83 -6.35 -10.75 2.41
CA ARG A 83 -5.78 -9.42 2.67
C ARG A 83 -4.45 -9.21 1.97
N TYR A 84 -3.79 -10.30 1.60
CA TYR A 84 -2.68 -10.27 0.66
C TYR A 84 -3.20 -9.81 -0.70
N LYS A 85 -2.64 -8.73 -1.23
CA LYS A 85 -2.95 -8.25 -2.58
C LYS A 85 -1.96 -8.88 -3.56
N PRO A 86 -2.36 -9.88 -4.37
CA PRO A 86 -1.50 -10.37 -5.43
C PRO A 86 -1.31 -9.25 -6.47
N LEU A 87 -0.07 -9.02 -6.88
CA LEU A 87 0.27 -7.97 -7.85
C LEU A 87 0.84 -8.57 -9.14
N ASN A 88 1.86 -9.44 -9.03
CA ASN A 88 2.59 -10.01 -10.17
C ASN A 88 2.99 -8.95 -11.21
N ILE A 89 3.64 -7.88 -10.75
CA ILE A 89 4.03 -6.71 -11.55
C ILE A 89 5.57 -6.56 -11.60
N ASN A 90 6.09 -5.79 -12.57
CA ASN A 90 7.53 -5.61 -12.77
C ASN A 90 8.15 -4.66 -11.71
N SER A 91 9.09 -5.14 -10.90
CA SER A 91 9.74 -4.30 -9.88
C SER A 91 10.67 -3.22 -10.44
N ASN A 92 10.93 -3.16 -11.75
CA ASN A 92 11.68 -2.06 -12.36
C ASN A 92 10.78 -0.88 -12.77
N SER A 93 9.46 -1.01 -12.61
CA SER A 93 8.52 0.07 -12.89
C SER A 93 8.28 0.95 -11.67
N VAL A 94 7.91 2.20 -11.95
CA VAL A 94 7.42 3.14 -10.94
C VAL A 94 5.93 2.90 -10.71
N TYR A 95 5.54 2.91 -9.43
CA TYR A 95 4.15 2.78 -9.02
C TYR A 95 3.72 3.94 -8.14
N THR A 96 2.42 4.21 -8.16
CA THR A 96 1.81 5.27 -7.37
C THR A 96 0.86 4.64 -6.36
N LEU A 97 1.19 4.80 -5.09
CA LEU A 97 0.24 4.59 -4.00
C LEU A 97 -0.74 5.77 -4.00
N GLU A 98 -2.02 5.47 -3.98
CA GLU A 98 -3.08 6.47 -3.82
C GLU A 98 -3.85 6.19 -2.53
N VAL A 99 -4.04 7.24 -1.73
CA VAL A 99 -4.79 7.20 -0.48
C VAL A 99 -5.82 8.31 -0.49
N PHE A 100 -7.10 7.95 -0.31
CA PHE A 100 -8.20 8.90 -0.23
C PHE A 100 -8.76 8.98 1.19
N PHE A 101 -8.82 10.20 1.73
CA PHE A 101 -9.48 10.50 3.00
C PHE A 101 -10.83 11.16 2.71
N PRO A 102 -11.96 10.60 3.17
CA PRO A 102 -13.27 11.25 3.05
C PRO A 102 -13.47 12.35 4.10
N GLU A 103 -12.67 12.35 5.16
CA GLU A 103 -12.78 13.23 6.32
C GLU A 103 -11.38 13.72 6.73
N ASN A 104 -11.33 14.84 7.45
CA ASN A 104 -10.08 15.35 7.99
C ASN A 104 -9.52 14.37 9.03
N LEU A 105 -8.21 14.10 8.97
CA LEU A 105 -7.55 13.29 10.00
C LEU A 105 -7.54 14.05 11.34
N SER A 106 -8.00 13.41 12.41
CA SER A 106 -8.19 14.08 13.71
C SER A 106 -7.20 13.58 14.76
N GLY A 107 -6.71 14.52 15.59
CA GLY A 107 -6.01 14.26 16.86
C GLY A 107 -4.63 13.58 16.80
N THR A 108 -4.35 12.75 15.81
CA THR A 108 -3.12 11.96 15.67
C THR A 108 -2.75 11.74 14.21
N PRO A 109 -1.46 11.53 13.86
CA PRO A 109 -1.06 11.12 12.53
C PRO A 109 -1.63 9.75 12.15
N LEU A 110 -1.94 9.57 10.86
CA LEU A 110 -2.19 8.26 10.28
C LEU A 110 -0.88 7.73 9.70
N THR A 111 -0.53 6.50 10.07
CA THR A 111 0.69 5.82 9.59
C THR A 111 0.40 4.36 9.31
N PHE A 112 0.79 3.88 8.14
CA PHE A 112 0.78 2.46 7.81
C PHE A 112 1.98 2.08 6.95
N ASP A 113 2.31 0.80 6.97
CA ASP A 113 3.30 0.19 6.10
C ASP A 113 2.62 -0.67 5.03
N LEU A 114 3.07 -0.53 3.78
CA LEU A 114 2.87 -1.52 2.74
C LEU A 114 4.12 -2.38 2.61
N ALA A 115 4.02 -3.63 3.03
CA ALA A 115 5.09 -4.61 2.90
C ALA A 115 4.87 -5.44 1.63
N PHE A 116 5.74 -5.24 0.64
CA PHE A 116 5.76 -5.93 -0.62
C PHE A 116 6.68 -7.15 -0.56
N ILE A 117 6.26 -8.22 -1.23
CA ILE A 117 7.12 -9.38 -1.52
C ILE A 117 7.67 -9.18 -2.92
N ILE A 118 9.00 -9.06 -3.02
CA ILE A 118 9.70 -8.96 -4.29
C ILE A 118 10.56 -10.20 -4.52
N SER A 119 10.76 -10.57 -5.78
CA SER A 119 11.49 -11.76 -6.14
C SER A 119 12.37 -11.57 -7.38
N LYS A 120 13.38 -12.44 -7.49
CA LYS A 120 14.24 -12.56 -8.67
C LYS A 120 14.53 -14.03 -8.96
N GLU A 121 14.65 -14.35 -10.24
CA GLU A 121 15.06 -15.67 -10.71
C GLU A 121 16.49 -15.63 -11.26
N PHE A 122 17.24 -16.68 -10.93
CA PHE A 122 18.59 -16.95 -11.45
C PHE A 122 18.55 -18.04 -12.51
#